data_AF-A0A940BTH7-F1
#
_entry.id   AF-A0A940BTH7-F1
#
_cell.length_a   1.000
_cell.length_b   1.000
_cell.length_c   1.000
_cell.angle_alpha   90.00
_cell.angle_beta   90.00
_cell.angle_gamma   90.00
#
_symmetry.space_group_name_H-M   'P 1'
#
loop_
_entity.id
_entity.type
_entity.pdbx_description
1 polymer ?
#
loop_
_entity_poly.entity_id
_entity_poly.type
_entity_poly.pdbx_seq_one_letter_code
_entity_poly.pdbx_strand_id
1 'polypeptide(L)'
;MKRRPLLMARIAAAVIAACSVVCTVSLPVCSYVCTYAASNVTEAGAELREHLRAHDENFTVTFTGSDTINETYVDRMFETALAETGRGTDGDYIRYGIYSLGYAPVVTNFRVSGLEFSVVYTSTAAQEASLNNAIASAESQLALSSKNDYEKVSAVYSYITSHVTYGKSGETELFSAYSALVNGKAVCQGVAQLMYRMLTDAGLSCRIIPGYGNGGDHAWNIVSVGGKYYYIDATWDLQTKPERYSFFLRGSSDLDEIGNSNTHSLGDWSNLDPTLYSDYRRGDFFSRYQLSTVAYSKAPASQASPGDVNGDGLVDSNDATAVMDEYASLSTTGLSLFNARQRAAGDADGNGLVDSNDASLILMYYTYASTGGTLPLDRFRATI
;
A
#
# COMPACT_ATOMS: atom_id res chain seq x y z
N MET A 1 -16.14 15.46 -10.86
CA MET A 1 -17.34 14.91 -11.55
C MET A 1 -16.93 14.16 -12.81
N LYS A 2 -16.74 12.84 -12.69
CA LYS A 2 -17.17 11.82 -13.64
C LYS A 2 -17.51 10.66 -12.71
N ARG A 3 -18.76 10.20 -12.72
CA ARG A 3 -19.07 8.89 -12.16
C ARG A 3 -18.01 7.96 -12.74
N ARG A 4 -17.23 7.26 -11.90
CA ARG A 4 -16.47 6.11 -12.40
C ARG A 4 -17.47 5.33 -13.25
N PRO A 5 -17.21 5.08 -14.56
CA PRO A 5 -18.10 4.21 -15.28
C PRO A 5 -18.17 2.93 -14.46
N LEU A 6 -19.37 2.56 -14.03
CA LEU A 6 -19.63 1.22 -13.53
C LEU A 6 -18.97 0.29 -14.55
N LEU A 7 -17.97 -0.49 -14.11
CA LEU A 7 -17.33 -1.49 -14.96
C LEU A 7 -18.35 -2.59 -15.20
N MET A 8 -19.30 -2.34 -16.09
CA MET A 8 -20.33 -3.28 -16.50
C MET A 8 -20.59 -3.08 -17.98
N ALA A 9 -19.71 -3.67 -18.78
CA ALA A 9 -20.17 -4.44 -19.91
C ALA A 9 -19.70 -5.89 -19.70
N ARG A 10 -20.28 -6.57 -18.70
CA ARG A 10 -20.39 -8.04 -18.76
C ARG A 10 -21.29 -8.33 -19.96
N ILE A 11 -20.72 -8.43 -21.17
CA ILE A 11 -21.50 -8.78 -22.35
C ILE A 11 -21.89 -10.25 -22.18
N ALA A 12 -23.13 -10.45 -21.72
CA ALA A 12 -23.81 -11.71 -21.83
C ALA A 12 -23.87 -12.12 -23.31
N ALA A 13 -23.53 -13.39 -23.56
CA ALA A 13 -23.44 -13.97 -24.89
C ALA A 13 -24.62 -13.59 -25.80
N ALA A 14 -24.31 -12.93 -26.92
CA ALA A 14 -25.22 -12.80 -28.05
C ALA A 14 -24.44 -13.09 -29.34
N VAL A 15 -24.76 -14.24 -29.94
CA VAL A 15 -24.31 -14.66 -31.27
C VAL A 15 -24.86 -13.67 -32.30
N ILE A 16 -24.02 -12.83 -32.90
CA ILE A 16 -24.34 -12.16 -34.18
C ILE A 16 -23.08 -12.15 -35.05
N ALA A 17 -23.14 -12.91 -36.14
CA ALA A 17 -22.20 -12.85 -37.25
C ALA A 17 -22.50 -11.64 -38.14
N ALA A 18 -21.48 -10.91 -38.59
CA ALA A 18 -21.43 -10.34 -39.93
C ALA A 18 -20.06 -9.71 -40.25
N CYS A 19 -19.50 -10.17 -41.39
CA CYS A 19 -18.40 -9.60 -42.16
C CYS A 19 -18.41 -8.07 -42.30
N SER A 20 -17.21 -7.47 -42.40
CA SER A 20 -16.89 -6.61 -43.56
C SER A 20 -15.38 -6.41 -43.72
N VAL A 21 -14.97 -6.41 -44.99
CA VAL A 21 -13.62 -6.38 -45.55
C VAL A 21 -13.07 -4.95 -45.55
N VAL A 22 -11.79 -4.75 -45.19
CA VAL A 22 -10.99 -3.61 -45.69
C VAL A 22 -9.53 -4.02 -45.96
N CYS A 23 -9.07 -3.68 -47.17
CA CYS A 23 -7.72 -3.90 -47.72
C CYS A 23 -6.62 -3.03 -47.08
N THR A 24 -5.56 -3.72 -46.66
CA THR A 24 -4.10 -3.47 -46.79
C THR A 24 -3.53 -2.04 -46.81
N VAL A 25 -2.61 -1.76 -45.87
CA VAL A 25 -1.24 -1.31 -46.18
C VAL A 25 -0.26 -2.06 -45.27
N SER A 26 0.70 -2.77 -45.87
CA SER A 26 1.62 -3.71 -45.21
C SER A 26 2.91 -3.03 -44.77
N LEU A 27 3.13 -2.92 -43.46
CA LEU A 27 4.46 -2.97 -42.85
C LEU A 27 4.59 -4.31 -42.13
N PRO A 28 5.75 -4.99 -42.14
CA PRO A 28 5.89 -6.27 -41.47
C PRO A 28 5.94 -6.01 -39.96
N VAL A 29 4.77 -5.91 -39.33
CA VAL A 29 4.65 -6.12 -37.89
C VAL A 29 4.84 -7.62 -37.73
N CYS A 30 5.91 -8.02 -37.06
CA CYS A 30 6.09 -9.39 -36.63
C CYS A 30 5.01 -9.68 -35.57
N SER A 31 3.80 -10.00 -36.01
CA SER A 31 2.69 -10.41 -35.15
C SER A 31 2.89 -11.88 -34.80
N TYR A 32 3.92 -12.18 -34.02
CA TYR A 32 3.79 -13.32 -33.12
C TYR A 32 2.72 -12.92 -32.11
N VAL A 33 1.46 -13.23 -32.40
CA VAL A 33 0.48 -13.39 -31.34
C VAL A 33 0.99 -14.61 -30.57
N CYS A 34 1.80 -14.38 -29.53
CA CYS A 34 2.12 -15.40 -28.55
C CYS A 34 0.78 -15.86 -27.97
N THR A 35 0.22 -16.90 -28.56
CA THR A 35 -0.99 -17.55 -28.06
C THR A 35 -0.52 -18.52 -27.01
N TYR A 36 -0.45 -18.06 -25.77
CA TYR A 36 -0.21 -18.97 -24.65
C TYR A 36 -1.49 -19.73 -24.34
N ALA A 37 -1.33 -21.04 -24.18
CA ALA A 37 -2.38 -22.00 -23.92
C ALA A 37 -2.33 -22.40 -22.45
N ALA A 38 -3.28 -21.91 -21.66
CA ALA A 38 -3.42 -22.29 -20.26
C ALA A 38 -4.22 -23.58 -20.11
N SER A 39 -3.65 -24.56 -19.41
CA SER A 39 -4.29 -25.86 -19.15
C SER A 39 -5.22 -25.84 -17.93
N ASN A 40 -5.13 -24.81 -17.08
CA ASN A 40 -5.93 -24.64 -15.88
C ASN A 40 -6.01 -23.15 -15.47
N VAL A 41 -6.88 -22.84 -14.50
CA VAL A 41 -7.11 -21.46 -14.03
C VAL A 41 -5.86 -20.75 -13.48
N THR A 42 -4.93 -21.48 -12.88
CA THR A 42 -3.71 -20.90 -12.31
C THR A 42 -2.74 -20.47 -13.43
N GLU A 43 -2.57 -21.32 -14.45
CA GLU A 43 -1.80 -20.96 -15.64
C GLU A 43 -2.44 -19.78 -16.39
N ALA A 44 -3.77 -19.77 -16.51
CA ALA A 44 -4.49 -18.66 -17.15
C ALA A 44 -4.25 -17.33 -16.41
N GLY A 45 -4.29 -17.35 -15.08
CA GLY A 45 -4.04 -16.17 -14.26
C GLY A 45 -2.57 -15.72 -14.29
N ALA A 46 -1.63 -16.67 -14.35
CA ALA A 46 -0.21 -16.36 -14.53
C ALA A 46 0.04 -15.68 -15.89
N GLU A 47 -0.58 -16.17 -16.95
CA GLU A 47 -0.47 -15.57 -18.29
C GLU A 47 -1.10 -14.18 -18.33
N LEU A 48 -2.29 -14.02 -17.73
CA LEU A 48 -2.92 -12.72 -17.60
C LEU A 48 -2.00 -11.72 -16.88
N ARG A 49 -1.32 -12.15 -15.81
CA ARG A 49 -0.34 -11.29 -15.12
C ARG A 49 0.77 -10.83 -16.05
N GLU A 50 1.36 -11.73 -16.84
CA GLU A 50 2.48 -11.38 -17.71
C GLU A 50 2.06 -10.34 -18.77
N HIS A 51 0.90 -10.51 -19.41
CA HIS A 51 0.36 -9.51 -20.33
C HIS A 51 0.09 -8.16 -19.65
N LEU A 52 -0.56 -8.17 -18.49
CA LEU A 52 -0.84 -6.94 -17.73
C LEU A 52 0.46 -6.24 -17.29
N ARG A 53 1.48 -7.01 -16.89
CA ARG A 53 2.80 -6.48 -16.53
C ARG A 53 3.51 -5.87 -17.74
N ALA A 54 3.43 -6.53 -18.90
CA ALA A 54 3.99 -6.06 -20.16
C ALA A 54 3.26 -4.82 -20.71
N HIS A 55 2.11 -4.45 -20.14
CA HIS A 55 1.24 -3.39 -20.62
C HIS A 55 0.69 -3.68 -22.03
N ASP A 56 0.38 -4.95 -22.31
CA ASP A 56 -0.26 -5.33 -23.55
C ASP A 56 -1.72 -4.82 -23.57
N GLU A 57 -2.07 -4.04 -24.60
CA GLU A 57 -3.39 -3.41 -24.71
C GLU A 57 -4.45 -4.38 -25.23
N ASN A 58 -4.08 -5.29 -26.14
CA ASN A 58 -5.00 -6.26 -26.73
C ASN A 58 -4.31 -7.62 -26.84
N PHE A 59 -4.86 -8.63 -26.16
CA PHE A 59 -4.28 -9.97 -26.13
C PHE A 59 -5.37 -11.02 -25.86
N THR A 60 -5.06 -12.29 -26.10
CA THR A 60 -5.98 -13.40 -25.83
C THR A 60 -5.28 -14.44 -24.98
N VAL A 61 -5.91 -14.80 -23.85
CA VAL A 61 -5.50 -15.97 -23.07
C VAL A 61 -6.35 -17.15 -23.51
N THR A 62 -5.73 -18.18 -24.10
CA THR A 62 -6.44 -19.37 -24.59
C THR A 62 -6.49 -20.47 -23.54
N PHE A 63 -7.55 -21.28 -23.56
CA PHE A 63 -7.79 -22.37 -22.63
C PHE A 63 -7.73 -23.70 -23.37
N THR A 64 -6.80 -24.56 -22.96
CA THR A 64 -6.65 -25.93 -23.49
C THR A 64 -7.07 -27.00 -22.48
N GLY A 65 -7.31 -26.58 -21.24
CA GLY A 65 -7.81 -27.42 -20.16
C GLY A 65 -9.25 -27.90 -20.35
N SER A 66 -9.65 -28.82 -19.49
CA SER A 66 -11.04 -29.31 -19.37
C SER A 66 -11.89 -28.51 -18.38
N ASP A 67 -11.35 -27.44 -17.80
CA ASP A 67 -12.03 -26.63 -16.80
C ASP A 67 -13.32 -26.01 -17.36
N THR A 68 -14.34 -25.92 -16.52
CA THR A 68 -15.56 -25.21 -16.88
C THR A 68 -15.32 -23.71 -16.70
N ILE A 69 -15.38 -22.96 -17.80
CA ILE A 69 -15.18 -21.52 -17.79
C ILE A 69 -16.49 -20.82 -17.39
N ASN A 70 -16.54 -20.33 -16.17
CA ASN A 70 -17.65 -19.58 -15.58
C ASN A 70 -17.12 -18.35 -14.82
N GLU A 71 -18.01 -17.58 -14.18
CA GLU A 71 -17.59 -16.37 -13.44
C GLU A 71 -16.54 -16.67 -12.35
N THR A 72 -16.71 -17.77 -11.60
CA THR A 72 -15.74 -18.18 -10.57
C THR A 72 -14.37 -18.52 -11.16
N TYR A 73 -14.30 -19.10 -12.36
CA TYR A 73 -13.04 -19.33 -13.06
C TYR A 73 -12.35 -18.00 -13.37
N VAL A 74 -13.09 -17.02 -13.89
CA VAL A 74 -12.56 -15.69 -14.21
C VAL A 74 -12.11 -14.96 -12.95
N ASP A 75 -12.90 -14.99 -11.88
CA ASP A 75 -12.53 -14.37 -10.60
C ASP A 75 -11.22 -14.97 -10.07
N ARG A 76 -11.06 -16.30 -10.09
CA ARG A 76 -9.82 -16.98 -9.68
C ARG A 76 -8.63 -16.70 -10.60
N MET A 77 -8.88 -16.51 -11.89
CA MET A 77 -7.87 -16.09 -12.87
C MET A 77 -7.36 -14.69 -12.53
N PHE A 78 -8.23 -13.73 -12.23
CA PHE A 78 -7.85 -12.39 -11.79
C PHE A 78 -7.20 -12.36 -10.40
N GLU A 79 -7.70 -13.15 -9.45
CA GLU A 79 -7.05 -13.32 -8.14
C GLU A 79 -5.61 -13.82 -8.30
N THR A 80 -5.39 -14.78 -9.19
CA THR A 80 -4.05 -15.27 -9.51
C THR A 80 -3.23 -14.19 -10.18
N ALA A 81 -3.79 -13.42 -11.13
CA ALA A 81 -3.06 -12.40 -11.87
C ALA A 81 -2.64 -11.20 -10.98
N LEU A 82 -3.50 -10.81 -10.05
CA LEU A 82 -3.34 -9.65 -9.17
C LEU A 82 -2.85 -10.01 -7.76
N ALA A 83 -2.42 -11.26 -7.53
CA ALA A 83 -1.83 -11.63 -6.25
C ALA A 83 -0.49 -10.91 -6.03
N GLU A 84 -0.24 -10.56 -4.77
CA GLU A 84 1.00 -10.01 -4.26
C GLU A 84 2.12 -11.06 -4.34
N THR A 85 3.18 -10.81 -5.13
CA THR A 85 4.29 -11.76 -5.34
C THR A 85 5.59 -11.32 -4.65
N GLY A 86 5.61 -10.12 -4.06
CA GLY A 86 6.83 -9.47 -3.59
C GLY A 86 7.64 -8.79 -4.70
N ARG A 87 7.13 -8.75 -5.94
CA ARG A 87 7.69 -7.94 -7.03
C ARG A 87 6.88 -6.66 -7.15
N GLY A 88 7.54 -5.50 -7.21
CA GLY A 88 6.85 -4.21 -7.34
C GLY A 88 6.12 -4.06 -8.66
N THR A 89 6.42 -4.88 -9.67
CA THR A 89 5.69 -4.92 -10.96
C THR A 89 4.33 -5.62 -10.90
N ASP A 90 3.97 -6.24 -9.78
CA ASP A 90 2.81 -7.12 -9.65
C ASP A 90 1.78 -6.54 -8.67
N GLY A 91 0.70 -7.27 -8.41
CA GLY A 91 -0.25 -6.95 -7.34
C GLY A 91 -0.96 -5.61 -7.55
N ASP A 92 -0.95 -4.78 -6.50
CA ASP A 92 -1.55 -3.45 -6.54
C ASP A 92 -0.98 -2.54 -7.65
N TYR A 93 0.28 -2.73 -8.05
CA TYR A 93 0.86 -1.91 -9.12
C TYR A 93 0.13 -2.11 -10.45
N ILE A 94 -0.11 -3.37 -10.84
CA ILE A 94 -0.89 -3.71 -12.03
C ILE A 94 -2.30 -3.14 -11.89
N ARG A 95 -2.95 -3.40 -10.74
CA ARG A 95 -4.32 -2.99 -10.46
C ARG A 95 -4.53 -1.48 -10.64
N TYR A 96 -3.63 -0.66 -10.12
CA TYR A 96 -3.71 0.79 -10.23
C TYR A 96 -3.17 1.34 -11.57
N GLY A 97 -2.40 0.54 -12.32
CA GLY A 97 -1.95 0.90 -13.66
C GLY A 97 -3.03 0.77 -14.73
N ILE A 98 -4.11 0.04 -14.43
CA ILE A 98 -5.26 -0.15 -15.32
C ILE A 98 -6.22 1.04 -15.20
N TYR A 99 -6.38 1.79 -16.29
CA TYR A 99 -7.41 2.83 -16.41
C TYR A 99 -8.79 2.23 -16.71
N SER A 100 -8.84 1.26 -17.63
CA SER A 100 -10.04 0.46 -17.92
C SER A 100 -9.67 -0.90 -18.46
N LEU A 101 -10.44 -1.92 -18.11
CA LEU A 101 -10.26 -3.28 -18.59
C LEU A 101 -11.59 -3.87 -19.06
N GLY A 102 -11.59 -4.44 -20.26
CA GLY A 102 -12.67 -5.24 -20.79
C GLY A 102 -12.16 -6.61 -21.21
N TYR A 103 -13.05 -7.59 -21.24
CA TYR A 103 -12.77 -8.89 -21.83
C TYR A 103 -14.03 -9.51 -22.46
N ALA A 104 -13.83 -10.36 -23.46
CA ALA A 104 -14.89 -11.09 -24.15
C ALA A 104 -14.51 -12.56 -24.34
N PRO A 105 -15.47 -13.50 -24.30
CA PRO A 105 -15.19 -14.90 -24.53
C PRO A 105 -14.84 -15.18 -25.99
N VAL A 106 -13.74 -15.89 -26.22
CA VAL A 106 -13.44 -16.51 -27.50
C VAL A 106 -14.14 -17.86 -27.55
N VAL A 107 -14.95 -18.10 -28.58
CA VAL A 107 -15.75 -19.34 -28.71
C VAL A 107 -15.28 -20.14 -29.92
N THR A 108 -14.94 -21.41 -29.69
CA THR A 108 -14.58 -22.38 -30.73
C THR A 108 -15.36 -23.67 -30.49
N ASN A 109 -15.99 -24.22 -31.54
CA ASN A 109 -16.80 -25.44 -31.45
C ASN A 109 -17.86 -25.41 -30.32
N PHE A 110 -18.56 -24.29 -30.17
CA PHE A 110 -19.57 -24.05 -29.13
C PHE A 110 -19.05 -24.11 -27.69
N ARG A 111 -17.74 -23.98 -27.47
CA ARG A 111 -17.10 -23.91 -26.16
C ARG A 111 -16.28 -22.63 -26.04
N VAL A 112 -16.24 -22.05 -24.85
CA VAL A 112 -15.31 -20.96 -24.55
C VAL A 112 -13.90 -21.54 -24.56
N SER A 113 -13.08 -21.09 -25.50
CA SER A 113 -11.71 -21.53 -25.75
C SER A 113 -10.67 -20.48 -25.34
N GLY A 114 -11.10 -19.33 -24.83
CA GLY A 114 -10.22 -18.28 -24.32
C GLY A 114 -10.99 -17.03 -23.92
N LEU A 115 -10.24 -16.03 -23.45
CA LEU A 115 -10.71 -14.67 -23.21
C LEU A 115 -9.83 -13.70 -24.00
N GLU A 116 -10.47 -12.86 -24.81
CA GLU A 116 -9.84 -11.70 -25.44
C GLU A 116 -9.96 -10.50 -24.50
N PHE A 117 -8.84 -9.83 -24.22
CA PHE A 117 -8.74 -8.68 -23.33
C PHE A 117 -8.47 -7.41 -24.13
N SER A 118 -9.08 -6.32 -23.68
CA SER A 118 -8.78 -4.95 -24.11
C SER A 118 -8.54 -4.09 -22.88
N VAL A 119 -7.32 -3.58 -22.74
CA VAL A 119 -6.86 -2.85 -21.55
C VAL A 119 -6.35 -1.48 -21.95
N VAL A 120 -6.76 -0.48 -21.20
CA VAL A 120 -6.21 0.88 -21.28
C VAL A 120 -5.43 1.11 -19.99
N TYR A 121 -4.17 1.51 -20.12
CA TYR A 121 -3.28 1.76 -19.00
C TYR A 121 -3.09 3.26 -18.75
N THR A 122 -2.61 3.59 -17.54
CA THR A 122 -2.21 4.96 -17.16
C THR A 122 -0.80 5.33 -17.63
N SER A 123 -0.05 4.36 -18.14
CA SER A 123 1.30 4.51 -18.71
C SER A 123 1.47 3.52 -19.87
N THR A 124 2.43 3.79 -20.75
CA THR A 124 2.80 2.90 -21.86
C THR A 124 3.95 1.97 -21.48
N ALA A 125 4.12 0.85 -22.20
CA ALA A 125 5.27 -0.06 -22.01
C ALA A 125 6.63 0.65 -22.10
N ALA A 126 6.77 1.66 -22.97
CA ALA A 126 7.99 2.46 -23.09
C ALA A 126 8.23 3.39 -21.88
N GLN A 127 7.15 3.95 -21.32
CA GLN A 127 7.20 4.71 -20.07
C GLN A 127 7.59 3.78 -18.90
N GLU A 128 7.04 2.57 -18.82
CA GLU A 128 7.43 1.58 -17.80
C GLU A 128 8.90 1.16 -17.91
N ALA A 129 9.42 0.96 -19.13
CA ALA A 129 10.85 0.69 -19.32
C ALA A 129 11.73 1.86 -18.83
N SER A 130 11.31 3.09 -19.08
CA SER A 130 11.99 4.30 -18.60
C SER A 130 11.91 4.42 -17.07
N LEU A 131 10.75 4.11 -16.49
CA LEU A 131 10.54 4.07 -15.04
C LEU A 131 11.43 3.01 -14.38
N ASN A 132 11.54 1.81 -14.95
CA ASN A 132 12.40 0.75 -14.41
C ASN A 132 13.86 1.22 -14.29
N ASN A 133 14.37 1.92 -15.31
CA ASN A 133 15.72 2.50 -15.27
C ASN A 133 15.86 3.61 -14.22
N ALA A 134 14.85 4.46 -14.09
CA ALA A 134 14.83 5.54 -13.10
C ALA A 134 14.78 5.00 -11.67
N ILE A 135 13.96 3.97 -11.41
CA ILE A 135 13.88 3.28 -10.12
C ILE A 135 15.22 2.63 -9.80
N ALA A 136 15.80 1.85 -10.70
CA ALA A 136 17.11 1.21 -10.47
C ALA A 136 18.21 2.25 -10.14
N SER A 137 18.17 3.41 -10.80
CA SER A 137 19.08 4.53 -10.51
C SER A 137 18.85 5.11 -9.11
N ALA A 138 17.58 5.35 -8.74
CA ALA A 138 17.21 5.86 -7.41
C ALA A 138 17.55 4.86 -6.30
N GLU A 139 17.27 3.57 -6.48
CA GLU A 139 17.60 2.51 -5.51
C GLU A 139 19.11 2.43 -5.26
N SER A 140 19.91 2.52 -6.34
CA SER A 140 21.37 2.57 -6.23
C SER A 140 21.85 3.83 -5.52
N GLN A 141 21.29 5.00 -5.83
CA GLN A 141 21.64 6.28 -5.18
C GLN A 141 21.31 6.25 -3.68
N LEU A 142 20.17 5.65 -3.32
CA LEU A 142 19.71 5.55 -1.94
C LEU A 142 20.38 4.42 -1.18
N ALA A 143 21.12 3.52 -1.83
CA ALA A 143 21.74 2.33 -1.24
C ALA A 143 20.73 1.47 -0.45
N LEU A 144 19.55 1.19 -1.05
CA LEU A 144 18.45 0.50 -0.33
C LEU A 144 18.80 -0.93 0.09
N SER A 145 19.69 -1.61 -0.66
CA SER A 145 20.06 -3.00 -0.39
C SER A 145 20.83 -3.20 0.92
N SER A 146 21.49 -2.16 1.45
CA SER A 146 22.23 -2.21 2.71
C SER A 146 21.42 -1.71 3.93
N LYS A 147 20.17 -1.29 3.71
CA LYS A 147 19.31 -0.68 4.73
C LYS A 147 18.40 -1.71 5.39
N ASN A 148 18.06 -1.46 6.66
CA ASN A 148 16.94 -2.17 7.29
C ASN A 148 15.58 -1.65 6.81
N ASP A 149 14.50 -2.31 7.19
CA ASP A 149 13.15 -1.99 6.72
C ASP A 149 12.74 -0.53 6.97
N TYR A 150 12.96 -0.02 8.19
CA TYR A 150 12.68 1.39 8.50
C TYR A 150 13.51 2.34 7.64
N GLU A 151 14.80 2.08 7.50
CA GLU A 151 15.70 2.91 6.71
C GLU A 151 15.34 2.92 5.22
N LYS A 152 14.86 1.79 4.69
CA LYS A 152 14.32 1.70 3.32
C LYS A 152 13.08 2.57 3.18
N VAL A 153 12.10 2.40 4.07
CA VAL A 153 10.86 3.20 4.05
C VAL A 153 11.16 4.69 4.17
N SER A 154 11.99 5.08 5.13
CA SER A 154 12.40 6.48 5.33
C SER A 154 13.13 7.04 4.11
N ALA A 155 14.09 6.31 3.52
CA ALA A 155 14.83 6.78 2.35
C ALA A 155 13.92 6.96 1.13
N VAL A 156 13.04 6.00 0.84
CA VAL A 156 12.10 6.08 -0.29
C VAL A 156 11.09 7.21 -0.07
N TYR A 157 10.52 7.32 1.13
CA TYR A 157 9.55 8.37 1.45
C TYR A 157 10.16 9.78 1.32
N SER A 158 11.37 9.98 1.85
CA SER A 158 12.07 11.25 1.71
C SER A 158 12.49 11.56 0.28
N TYR A 159 12.88 10.54 -0.49
CA TYR A 159 13.17 10.69 -1.90
C TYR A 159 11.93 11.17 -2.68
N ILE A 160 10.80 10.48 -2.53
CA ILE A 160 9.56 10.82 -3.24
C ILE A 160 9.05 12.21 -2.83
N THR A 161 8.97 12.51 -1.53
CA THR A 161 8.45 13.81 -1.05
C THR A 161 9.30 15.00 -1.46
N SER A 162 10.60 14.81 -1.73
CA SER A 162 11.49 15.87 -2.20
C SER A 162 11.56 16.01 -3.73
N HIS A 163 11.23 14.97 -4.49
CA HIS A 163 11.36 14.94 -5.95
C HIS A 163 10.04 15.09 -6.70
N VAL A 164 8.90 14.82 -6.05
CA VAL A 164 7.58 14.84 -6.68
C VAL A 164 6.78 16.06 -6.24
N THR A 165 6.14 16.72 -7.20
CA THR A 165 5.20 17.81 -6.96
C THR A 165 3.76 17.38 -7.26
N TYR A 166 2.78 17.93 -6.53
CA TYR A 166 1.39 17.58 -6.75
C TYR A 166 0.83 18.23 -8.01
N GLY A 167 0.21 17.43 -8.88
CA GLY A 167 -0.43 17.92 -10.09
C GLY A 167 -1.85 18.45 -9.89
N LYS A 168 -2.29 19.37 -10.75
CA LYS A 168 -3.63 19.98 -10.68
C LYS A 168 -4.59 19.33 -11.67
N SER A 169 -5.89 19.42 -11.38
CA SER A 169 -6.95 18.92 -12.28
C SER A 169 -6.85 19.55 -13.67
N GLY A 170 -6.83 18.73 -14.72
CA GLY A 170 -6.76 19.16 -16.13
C GLY A 170 -5.50 18.70 -16.87
N GLU A 171 -4.51 18.18 -16.15
CA GLU A 171 -3.32 17.55 -16.73
C GLU A 171 -3.59 16.04 -16.93
N THR A 172 -3.52 15.55 -18.16
CA THR A 172 -4.03 14.23 -18.56
C THR A 172 -3.15 13.04 -18.15
N GLU A 173 -1.93 13.25 -17.68
CA GLU A 173 -0.96 12.18 -17.38
C GLU A 173 -0.34 12.30 -15.98
N LEU A 174 -1.15 12.20 -14.93
CA LEU A 174 -0.69 12.35 -13.53
C LEU A 174 -0.90 11.11 -12.66
N PHE A 175 -1.42 10.03 -13.22
CA PHE A 175 -1.94 8.90 -12.45
C PHE A 175 -0.97 7.72 -12.34
N SER A 176 0.23 7.81 -12.92
CA SER A 176 1.20 6.70 -12.96
C SER A 176 2.45 6.98 -12.13
N ALA A 177 3.15 5.91 -11.73
CA ALA A 177 4.48 6.01 -11.11
C ALA A 177 5.52 6.65 -12.05
N TYR A 178 5.36 6.48 -13.38
CA TYR A 178 6.16 7.18 -14.38
C TYR A 178 5.99 8.70 -14.25
N SER A 179 4.76 9.20 -14.17
CA SER A 179 4.50 10.62 -13.97
C SER A 179 5.12 11.12 -12.66
N ALA A 180 5.05 10.33 -11.59
CA ALA A 180 5.65 10.69 -10.31
C ALA A 180 7.18 10.80 -10.42
N LEU A 181 7.88 9.74 -10.83
CA LEU A 181 9.34 9.71 -10.77
C LEU A 181 10.02 10.40 -11.95
N VAL A 182 9.57 10.13 -13.18
CA VAL A 182 10.26 10.58 -14.40
C VAL A 182 9.85 12.00 -14.76
N ASN A 183 8.55 12.32 -14.65
CA ASN A 183 8.08 13.69 -14.91
C ASN A 183 8.17 14.60 -13.66
N GLY A 184 8.39 14.04 -12.47
CA GLY A 184 8.47 14.78 -11.20
C GLY A 184 7.11 15.34 -10.72
N LYS A 185 6.00 14.84 -11.28
CA LYS A 185 4.67 15.41 -11.02
C LYS A 185 3.54 14.39 -11.17
N ALA A 186 2.76 14.19 -10.12
CA ALA A 186 1.66 13.22 -10.09
C ALA A 186 0.54 13.65 -9.12
N VAL A 187 -0.61 12.99 -9.21
CA VAL A 187 -1.63 13.00 -8.15
C VAL A 187 -1.43 11.82 -7.19
N CYS A 188 -2.28 11.71 -6.17
CA CYS A 188 -2.20 10.69 -5.11
C CYS A 188 -1.97 9.27 -5.62
N GLN A 189 -2.69 8.87 -6.68
CA GLN A 189 -2.53 7.56 -7.30
C GLN A 189 -1.09 7.29 -7.81
N GLY A 190 -0.51 8.22 -8.58
CA GLY A 190 0.84 8.03 -9.14
C GLY A 190 1.91 8.03 -8.05
N VAL A 191 1.72 8.84 -7.00
CA VAL A 191 2.60 8.85 -5.81
C VAL A 191 2.50 7.51 -5.06
N ALA A 192 1.29 7.01 -4.82
CA ALA A 192 1.07 5.75 -4.11
C ALA A 192 1.59 4.54 -4.91
N GLN A 193 1.47 4.55 -6.25
CA GLN A 193 2.07 3.53 -7.11
C GLN A 193 3.58 3.57 -7.06
N LEU A 194 4.22 4.74 -7.09
CA LEU A 194 5.67 4.86 -7.00
C LEU A 194 6.18 4.36 -5.63
N MET A 195 5.48 4.72 -4.55
CA MET A 195 5.78 4.25 -3.21
C MET A 195 5.68 2.72 -3.11
N TYR A 196 4.57 2.14 -3.59
CA TYR A 196 4.40 0.69 -3.65
C TYR A 196 5.54 0.04 -4.43
N ARG A 197 5.87 0.59 -5.60
CA ARG A 197 6.85 0.02 -6.52
C ARG A 197 8.23 -0.06 -5.88
N MET A 198 8.75 1.07 -5.40
CA MET A 198 10.08 1.16 -4.80
C MET A 198 10.20 0.36 -3.48
N LEU A 199 9.17 0.36 -2.63
CA LEU A 199 9.22 -0.40 -1.38
C LEU A 199 9.15 -1.91 -1.61
N THR A 200 8.29 -2.35 -2.53
CA THR A 200 8.13 -3.77 -2.87
C THR A 200 9.37 -4.31 -3.59
N ASP A 201 9.93 -3.55 -4.54
CA ASP A 201 11.21 -3.91 -5.19
C ASP A 201 12.38 -3.94 -4.18
N ALA A 202 12.33 -3.12 -3.12
CA ALA A 202 13.24 -3.19 -1.98
C ALA A 202 12.96 -4.32 -0.97
N GLY A 203 11.98 -5.18 -1.24
CA GLY A 203 11.65 -6.38 -0.46
C GLY A 203 10.70 -6.16 0.73
N LEU A 204 10.01 -5.01 0.80
CA LEU A 204 9.03 -4.73 1.84
C LEU A 204 7.62 -5.11 1.37
N SER A 205 6.80 -5.65 2.27
CA SER A 205 5.37 -5.79 1.97
C SER A 205 4.71 -4.42 2.06
N CYS A 206 4.17 -3.95 0.93
CA CYS A 206 3.46 -2.70 0.80
C CYS A 206 2.12 -2.95 0.10
N ARG A 207 1.06 -2.23 0.47
CA ARG A 207 -0.23 -2.26 -0.22
C ARG A 207 -0.70 -0.84 -0.51
N ILE A 208 -1.40 -0.63 -1.61
CA ILE A 208 -2.10 0.62 -1.91
C ILE A 208 -3.50 0.56 -1.28
N ILE A 209 -3.89 1.64 -0.62
CA ILE A 209 -5.18 1.78 0.07
C ILE A 209 -6.10 2.67 -0.75
N PRO A 210 -7.20 2.13 -1.32
CA PRO A 210 -8.26 2.95 -1.89
C PRO A 210 -9.10 3.56 -0.77
N GLY A 211 -9.33 4.87 -0.85
CA GLY A 211 -10.19 5.55 0.12
C GLY A 211 -10.53 6.96 -0.30
N TYR A 212 -10.75 7.80 0.71
CA TYR A 212 -11.13 9.20 0.58
C TYR A 212 -10.26 10.07 1.47
N GLY A 213 -9.84 11.20 0.92
CA GLY A 213 -9.12 12.27 1.61
C GLY A 213 -9.98 13.53 1.53
N ASN A 214 -10.40 14.08 2.68
CA ASN A 214 -11.30 15.24 2.74
C ASN A 214 -12.58 15.09 1.89
N GLY A 215 -13.11 13.86 1.84
CA GLY A 215 -14.33 13.52 1.10
C GLY A 215 -14.15 13.36 -0.42
N GLY A 216 -12.94 13.53 -0.97
CA GLY A 216 -12.61 13.22 -2.37
C GLY A 216 -11.86 11.90 -2.51
N ASP A 217 -11.94 11.25 -3.68
CA ASP A 217 -11.17 10.03 -3.98
C ASP A 217 -9.68 10.25 -3.67
N HIS A 218 -9.08 9.34 -2.89
CA HIS A 218 -7.69 9.39 -2.48
C HIS A 218 -7.06 8.00 -2.46
N ALA A 219 -5.73 7.96 -2.55
CA ALA A 219 -4.96 6.73 -2.47
C ALA A 219 -3.65 6.98 -1.74
N TRP A 220 -3.32 6.11 -0.79
CA TRP A 220 -2.09 6.12 -0.02
C TRP A 220 -1.60 4.68 0.17
N ASN A 221 -0.62 4.43 1.04
CA ASN A 221 -0.09 3.09 1.23
C ASN A 221 -0.11 2.64 2.70
N ILE A 222 -0.06 1.32 2.89
CA ILE A 222 0.45 0.71 4.13
C ILE A 222 1.73 -0.05 3.83
N VAL A 223 2.67 -0.06 4.77
CA VAL A 223 3.92 -0.82 4.65
C VAL A 223 4.24 -1.56 5.95
N SER A 224 4.75 -2.78 5.82
CA SER A 224 5.22 -3.59 6.95
C SER A 224 6.59 -3.12 7.42
N VAL A 225 6.68 -2.75 8.71
CA VAL A 225 7.95 -2.46 9.40
C VAL A 225 7.90 -3.13 10.77
N GLY A 226 8.90 -3.94 11.11
CA GLY A 226 8.94 -4.60 12.43
C GLY A 226 7.75 -5.54 12.71
N GLY A 227 7.18 -6.15 11.66
CA GLY A 227 6.09 -7.14 11.78
C GLY A 227 4.67 -6.57 11.91
N LYS A 228 4.50 -5.23 11.86
CA LYS A 228 3.19 -4.58 11.77
C LYS A 228 3.13 -3.67 10.54
N TYR A 229 1.92 -3.40 10.07
CA TYR A 229 1.68 -2.43 8.99
C TYR A 229 1.43 -1.04 9.56
N TYR A 230 1.89 -0.03 8.84
CA TYR A 230 1.69 1.38 9.17
C TYR A 230 1.25 2.12 7.91
N TYR A 231 0.37 3.09 8.08
CA TYR A 231 0.01 4.02 7.02
C TYR A 231 1.19 4.93 6.67
N ILE A 232 1.35 5.18 5.38
CA ILE A 232 2.22 6.19 4.81
C ILE A 232 1.45 6.94 3.72
N ASP A 233 1.32 8.25 3.83
CA ASP A 233 0.76 9.10 2.76
C ASP A 233 1.75 10.18 2.33
N ALA A 234 2.66 9.80 1.42
CA ALA A 234 3.62 10.73 0.86
C ALA A 234 2.97 11.87 0.07
N THR A 235 1.72 11.72 -0.39
CA THR A 235 1.02 12.76 -1.16
C THR A 235 0.84 14.02 -0.33
N TRP A 236 0.40 13.86 0.92
CA TRP A 236 0.13 14.99 1.81
C TRP A 236 1.38 15.53 2.48
N ASP A 237 2.49 14.81 2.42
CA ASP A 237 3.82 15.26 2.84
C ASP A 237 4.72 15.72 1.65
N LEU A 238 4.21 15.79 0.41
CA LEU A 238 5.01 16.28 -0.73
C LEU A 238 5.55 17.68 -0.45
N GLN A 239 6.82 17.91 -0.81
CA GLN A 239 7.58 19.14 -0.55
C GLN A 239 7.72 19.51 0.94
N THR A 240 7.41 18.58 1.84
CA THR A 240 7.65 18.72 3.28
C THR A 240 9.02 18.14 3.63
N LYS A 241 9.69 18.72 4.64
CA LYS A 241 10.96 18.20 5.14
C LYS A 241 10.73 17.06 6.14
N PRO A 242 11.67 16.11 6.29
CA PRO A 242 11.50 14.96 7.17
C PRO A 242 11.07 15.28 8.61
N GLU A 243 11.55 16.38 9.16
CA GLU A 243 11.25 16.81 10.54
C GLU A 243 9.80 17.30 10.72
N ARG A 244 9.04 17.40 9.63
CA ARG A 244 7.66 17.91 9.59
C ARG A 244 6.67 16.94 8.97
N TYR A 245 7.07 15.69 8.71
CA TYR A 245 6.15 14.71 8.16
C TYR A 245 5.01 14.43 9.12
N SER A 246 3.79 14.56 8.60
CA SER A 246 2.57 14.34 9.37
C SER A 246 2.00 12.95 9.12
N PHE A 247 2.28 12.34 7.97
CA PHE A 247 1.64 11.09 7.52
C PHE A 247 2.63 9.94 7.30
N PHE A 248 3.82 10.02 7.89
CA PHE A 248 4.86 9.00 7.80
C PHE A 248 4.76 7.97 8.94
N LEU A 249 4.57 6.69 8.58
CA LEU A 249 4.52 5.53 9.48
C LEU A 249 3.52 5.70 10.64
N ARG A 250 2.29 6.08 10.30
CA ARG A 250 1.18 6.26 11.25
C ARG A 250 0.41 4.98 11.51
N GLY A 251 -0.18 4.88 12.69
CA GLY A 251 -1.16 3.87 13.02
C GLY A 251 -2.58 4.29 12.65
N SER A 252 -3.55 3.42 12.92
CA SER A 252 -4.95 3.68 12.61
C SER A 252 -5.58 4.79 13.45
N SER A 253 -5.12 5.02 14.69
CA SER A 253 -5.69 6.02 15.59
C SER A 253 -5.05 7.41 15.44
N ASP A 254 -3.85 7.50 14.85
CA ASP A 254 -3.08 8.74 14.79
C ASP A 254 -2.77 9.23 13.36
N LEU A 255 -3.31 8.56 12.33
CA LEU A 255 -3.13 8.97 10.93
C LEU A 255 -3.50 10.43 10.67
N ASP A 256 -4.60 10.90 11.28
CA ASP A 256 -5.15 12.23 11.07
C ASP A 256 -4.94 13.18 12.27
N GLU A 257 -4.29 12.73 13.34
CA GLU A 257 -4.19 13.50 14.59
C GLU A 257 -3.36 14.79 14.44
N ILE A 258 -2.33 14.75 13.58
CA ILE A 258 -1.38 15.85 13.38
C ILE A 258 -1.70 16.67 12.11
N GLY A 259 -2.60 16.16 11.25
CA GLY A 259 -2.92 16.76 9.95
C GLY A 259 -3.94 17.88 10.05
N ASN A 260 -3.52 19.13 9.80
CA ASN A 260 -4.32 20.37 9.67
C ASN A 260 -5.72 20.17 9.02
N SER A 261 -6.72 19.70 9.76
CA SER A 261 -8.09 19.38 9.31
C SER A 261 -8.22 18.31 8.21
N ASN A 262 -7.12 17.65 7.84
CA ASN A 262 -7.13 16.63 6.81
C ASN A 262 -7.68 15.31 7.39
N THR A 263 -8.52 14.60 6.63
CA THR A 263 -9.17 13.37 7.09
C THR A 263 -9.08 12.26 6.05
N HIS A 264 -8.62 11.09 6.48
CA HIS A 264 -8.64 9.84 5.73
C HIS A 264 -9.88 9.03 6.10
N SER A 265 -10.47 8.37 5.11
CA SER A 265 -11.47 7.33 5.36
C SER A 265 -11.41 6.27 4.27
N LEU A 266 -11.59 5.00 4.64
CA LEU A 266 -11.50 3.88 3.69
C LEU A 266 -12.71 3.81 2.75
N GLY A 267 -13.84 4.38 3.15
CA GLY A 267 -15.11 4.20 2.47
C GLY A 267 -15.65 2.78 2.54
N ASP A 268 -16.68 2.49 1.74
CA ASP A 268 -17.26 1.17 1.62
C ASP A 268 -16.65 0.42 0.42
N TRP A 269 -15.67 -0.44 0.73
CA TRP A 269 -14.98 -1.26 -0.28
C TRP A 269 -15.88 -2.25 -1.01
N SER A 270 -17.10 -2.53 -0.53
CA SER A 270 -18.03 -3.38 -1.26
C SER A 270 -18.42 -2.82 -2.64
N ASN A 271 -18.28 -1.49 -2.81
CA ASN A 271 -18.53 -0.74 -4.04
C ASN A 271 -17.33 -0.74 -5.03
N LEU A 272 -16.17 -1.28 -4.63
CA LEU A 272 -15.05 -1.48 -5.55
C LEU A 272 -15.39 -2.57 -6.57
N ASP A 273 -14.66 -2.56 -7.70
CA ASP A 273 -14.84 -3.58 -8.72
C ASP A 273 -14.65 -4.99 -8.15
N PRO A 274 -15.63 -5.90 -8.26
CA PRO A 274 -15.58 -7.21 -7.62
C PRO A 274 -14.47 -8.12 -8.15
N THR A 275 -14.05 -7.91 -9.40
CA THR A 275 -13.06 -8.74 -10.09
C THR A 275 -11.64 -8.25 -9.76
N LEU A 276 -11.41 -6.94 -9.86
CA LEU A 276 -10.10 -6.35 -9.61
C LEU A 276 -9.80 -6.24 -8.11
N TYR A 277 -10.79 -6.00 -7.25
CA TYR A 277 -10.60 -5.75 -5.81
C TYR A 277 -11.22 -6.86 -4.94
N SER A 278 -11.26 -8.10 -5.43
CA SER A 278 -11.83 -9.22 -4.68
C SER A 278 -11.17 -9.41 -3.31
N ASP A 279 -9.86 -9.21 -3.20
CA ASP A 279 -9.10 -9.36 -1.96
C ASP A 279 -9.39 -8.26 -0.93
N TYR A 280 -9.73 -7.05 -1.37
CA TYR A 280 -10.21 -5.98 -0.48
C TYR A 280 -11.64 -6.25 0.02
N ARG A 281 -12.48 -6.83 -0.85
CA ARG A 281 -13.92 -7.05 -0.60
C ARG A 281 -14.22 -8.25 0.30
N ARG A 282 -13.25 -9.15 0.54
CA ARG A 282 -13.42 -10.35 1.38
C ARG A 282 -13.66 -10.06 2.87
N GLY A 283 -13.39 -8.84 3.33
CA GLY A 283 -13.55 -8.46 4.74
C GLY A 283 -12.42 -8.94 5.67
N ASP A 284 -11.40 -9.62 5.13
CA ASP A 284 -10.25 -10.13 5.89
C ASP A 284 -8.97 -9.30 5.70
N PHE A 285 -9.05 -8.18 4.96
CA PHE A 285 -7.87 -7.42 4.53
C PHE A 285 -6.98 -7.02 5.72
N PHE A 286 -7.53 -6.34 6.74
CA PHE A 286 -6.74 -5.94 7.93
C PHE A 286 -6.44 -7.10 8.90
N SER A 287 -7.03 -8.28 8.68
CA SER A 287 -6.59 -9.50 9.37
C SER A 287 -5.28 -10.04 8.75
N ARG A 288 -5.11 -9.89 7.43
CA ARG A 288 -3.89 -10.25 6.69
C ARG A 288 -2.81 -9.19 6.81
N TYR A 289 -3.20 -7.91 6.78
CA TYR A 289 -2.33 -6.74 6.87
C TYR A 289 -2.59 -6.03 8.20
N GLN A 290 -2.10 -6.63 9.29
CA GLN A 290 -2.36 -6.16 10.65
C GLN A 290 -1.77 -4.76 10.88
N LEU A 291 -2.65 -3.77 10.81
CA LEU A 291 -2.31 -2.38 10.96
C LEU A 291 -2.05 -2.06 12.45
N SER A 292 -0.98 -1.32 12.71
CA SER A 292 -0.72 -0.78 14.05
C SER A 292 -1.78 0.25 14.41
N THR A 293 -2.16 0.29 15.68
CA THR A 293 -3.04 1.34 16.21
C THR A 293 -2.31 2.67 16.29
N VAL A 294 -1.05 2.65 16.72
CA VAL A 294 -0.18 3.82 16.91
C VAL A 294 0.98 3.85 15.92
N ALA A 295 1.58 5.03 15.76
CA ALA A 295 2.72 5.28 14.89
C ALA A 295 3.94 4.43 15.24
N TYR A 296 4.81 4.25 14.23
CA TYR A 296 6.05 3.51 14.38
C TYR A 296 7.06 4.25 15.26
N SER A 297 7.69 3.53 16.19
CA SER A 297 8.82 4.03 16.97
C SER A 297 10.11 3.35 16.52
N LYS A 298 11.15 4.15 16.23
CA LYS A 298 12.46 3.68 15.75
C LYS A 298 13.25 2.89 16.79
N ALA A 299 12.92 3.03 18.08
CA ALA A 299 13.61 2.34 19.14
C ALA A 299 13.20 0.84 19.17
N PRO A 300 14.15 -0.11 19.08
CA PRO A 300 13.85 -1.51 19.29
C PRO A 300 13.35 -1.73 20.73
N ALA A 301 12.54 -2.76 20.98
CA ALA A 301 12.06 -3.09 22.33
C ALA A 301 13.20 -3.31 23.35
N SER A 302 14.40 -3.67 22.89
CA SER A 302 15.62 -3.79 23.70
C SER A 302 16.30 -2.46 24.09
N GLN A 303 15.78 -1.31 23.62
CA GLN A 303 16.19 0.05 23.98
C GLN A 303 15.02 0.85 24.57
N ALA A 304 14.00 0.17 25.10
CA ALA A 304 12.99 0.83 25.91
C ALA A 304 13.68 1.44 27.15
N SER A 305 13.77 2.76 27.20
CA SER A 305 14.09 3.47 28.44
C SER A 305 12.84 3.43 29.32
N PRO A 306 12.90 2.85 30.53
CA PRO A 306 11.75 2.82 31.43
C PRO A 306 11.18 4.22 31.64
N GLY A 307 9.88 4.39 31.38
CA GLY A 307 9.16 5.65 31.44
C GLY A 307 9.14 6.50 30.16
N ASP A 308 9.97 6.22 29.15
CA ASP A 308 9.98 6.92 27.84
C ASP A 308 9.16 6.13 26.82
N VAL A 309 7.84 6.28 26.90
CA VAL A 309 6.89 5.53 26.10
C VAL A 309 6.84 6.08 24.67
N ASN A 310 6.86 7.40 24.51
CA ASN A 310 6.72 8.04 23.21
C ASN A 310 8.01 7.99 22.36
N GLY A 311 9.18 7.75 22.96
CA GLY A 311 10.47 7.65 22.28
C GLY A 311 11.15 8.96 21.93
N ASP A 312 10.81 10.04 22.62
CA ASP A 312 11.47 11.35 22.46
C ASP A 312 12.77 11.47 23.30
N GLY A 313 13.06 10.48 24.15
CA GLY A 313 14.24 10.43 25.00
C GLY A 313 14.11 11.20 26.32
N LEU A 314 12.92 11.72 26.62
CA LEU A 314 12.54 12.31 27.90
C LEU A 314 11.58 11.36 28.63
N VAL A 315 11.42 11.59 29.94
CA VAL A 315 10.41 10.90 30.75
C VAL A 315 9.59 11.99 31.43
N ASP A 316 8.40 12.25 30.90
CA ASP A 316 7.58 13.38 31.32
C ASP A 316 6.08 13.07 31.41
N SER A 317 5.26 14.12 31.57
CA SER A 317 3.80 13.98 31.72
C SER A 317 3.11 13.39 30.49
N ASN A 318 3.70 13.50 29.29
CA ASN A 318 3.15 12.91 28.08
C ASN A 318 3.26 11.39 28.11
N ASP A 319 4.37 10.85 28.63
CA ASP A 319 4.52 9.40 28.83
C ASP A 319 3.53 8.86 29.85
N ALA A 320 3.34 9.58 30.97
CA ALA A 320 2.36 9.20 31.97
C ALA A 320 0.94 9.19 31.41
N THR A 321 0.61 10.17 30.55
CA THR A 321 -0.69 10.22 29.87
C THR A 321 -0.87 9.02 28.94
N ALA A 322 0.15 8.68 28.15
CA ALA A 322 0.11 7.50 27.29
C ALA A 322 -0.10 6.19 28.06
N VAL A 323 0.54 6.04 29.23
CA VAL A 323 0.33 4.88 30.12
C VAL A 323 -1.09 4.84 30.68
N MET A 324 -1.67 5.99 31.06
CA MET A 324 -3.05 6.05 31.50
C MET A 324 -4.03 5.65 30.39
N ASP A 325 -3.78 6.04 29.15
CA ASP A 325 -4.60 5.66 28.00
C ASP A 325 -4.50 4.16 27.70
N GLU A 326 -3.29 3.58 27.76
CA GLU A 326 -3.08 2.13 27.64
C GLU A 326 -3.83 1.37 28.74
N TYR A 327 -3.70 1.79 30.00
CA TYR A 327 -4.39 1.18 31.12
C TYR A 327 -5.91 1.25 30.97
N ALA A 328 -6.44 2.39 30.53
CA ALA A 328 -7.87 2.57 30.26
C ALA A 328 -8.35 1.64 29.14
N SER A 329 -7.58 1.52 28.04
CA SER A 329 -7.91 0.63 26.93
C SER A 329 -7.87 -0.84 27.33
N LEU A 330 -6.83 -1.29 28.03
CA LEU A 330 -6.72 -2.67 28.54
C LEU A 330 -7.86 -3.01 29.51
N SER A 331 -8.22 -2.07 30.38
CA SER A 331 -9.29 -2.28 31.38
C SER A 331 -10.69 -2.31 30.78
N THR A 332 -10.92 -1.61 29.66
CA THR A 332 -12.25 -1.49 29.04
C THR A 332 -12.47 -2.42 27.87
N THR A 333 -11.44 -2.66 27.06
CA THR A 333 -11.53 -3.42 25.80
C THR A 333 -10.71 -4.70 25.80
N GLY A 334 -9.74 -4.83 26.70
CA GLY A 334 -8.75 -5.92 26.69
C GLY A 334 -7.72 -5.80 25.55
N LEU A 335 -7.73 -4.70 24.80
CA LEU A 335 -6.82 -4.46 23.68
C LEU A 335 -5.71 -3.48 24.10
N SER A 336 -4.47 -3.88 23.84
CA SER A 336 -3.27 -3.06 24.06
C SER A 336 -3.12 -2.08 22.88
N LEU A 337 -3.03 -0.79 23.18
CA LEU A 337 -2.66 0.28 22.25
C LEU A 337 -1.16 0.25 21.98
N PHE A 338 -0.38 -0.17 22.98
CA PHE A 338 1.08 -0.18 22.91
C PHE A 338 1.64 -1.27 21.99
N ASN A 339 2.74 -0.95 21.33
CA ASN A 339 3.63 -1.95 20.73
C ASN A 339 4.53 -2.61 21.81
N ALA A 340 5.36 -3.58 21.41
CA ALA A 340 6.22 -4.30 22.36
C ALA A 340 7.24 -3.40 23.08
N ARG A 341 7.76 -2.37 22.40
CA ARG A 341 8.69 -1.40 22.99
C ARG A 341 7.97 -0.48 23.97
N GLN A 342 6.80 0.04 23.60
CA GLN A 342 5.98 0.88 24.46
C GLN A 342 5.51 0.12 25.71
N ARG A 343 5.17 -1.17 25.61
CA ARG A 343 4.89 -1.99 26.80
C ARG A 343 6.11 -2.14 27.70
N ALA A 344 7.29 -2.37 27.13
CA ALA A 344 8.52 -2.46 27.90
C ALA A 344 8.95 -1.12 28.53
N ALA A 345 8.66 0.01 27.89
CA ALA A 345 8.91 1.34 28.44
C ALA A 345 7.83 1.77 29.45
N GLY A 346 6.58 1.39 29.19
CA GLY A 346 5.41 1.70 29.99
C GLY A 346 5.32 0.90 31.29
N ASP A 347 5.97 -0.27 31.37
CA ASP A 347 6.24 -1.01 32.61
C ASP A 347 7.39 -0.31 33.37
N ALA A 348 7.11 0.91 33.82
CA ALA A 348 8.07 1.81 34.44
C ALA A 348 8.52 1.29 35.81
N ASP A 349 7.67 0.54 36.53
CA ASP A 349 8.02 -0.06 37.82
C ASP A 349 8.69 -1.45 37.69
N GLY A 350 8.58 -2.09 36.51
CA GLY A 350 9.24 -3.36 36.19
C GLY A 350 8.50 -4.59 36.73
N ASN A 351 7.21 -4.47 37.03
CA ASN A 351 6.36 -5.56 37.53
C ASN A 351 5.78 -6.45 36.42
N GLY A 352 5.96 -6.08 35.15
CA GLY A 352 5.49 -6.81 33.97
C GLY A 352 4.07 -6.44 33.51
N LEU A 353 3.45 -5.44 34.14
CA LEU A 353 2.15 -4.87 33.79
C LEU A 353 2.34 -3.40 33.38
N VAL A 354 1.37 -2.86 32.65
CA VAL A 354 1.31 -1.42 32.34
C VAL A 354 0.01 -0.90 32.94
N ASP A 355 0.11 -0.16 34.04
CA ASP A 355 -1.05 0.30 34.80
C ASP A 355 -0.89 1.71 35.41
N SER A 356 -1.84 2.11 36.24
CA SER A 356 -1.85 3.44 36.87
C SER A 356 -0.65 3.70 37.80
N ASN A 357 0.00 2.66 38.32
CA ASN A 357 1.20 2.79 39.16
C ASN A 357 2.39 3.25 38.32
N ASP A 358 2.53 2.74 37.09
CA ASP A 358 3.57 3.17 36.16
C ASP A 358 3.41 4.65 35.81
N ALA A 359 2.19 5.09 35.50
CA ALA A 359 1.91 6.50 35.22
C ALA A 359 2.24 7.40 36.41
N SER A 360 1.94 6.94 37.63
CA SER A 360 2.26 7.65 38.87
C SER A 360 3.78 7.74 39.10
N LEU A 361 4.51 6.66 38.82
CA LEU A 361 5.96 6.61 38.92
C LEU A 361 6.63 7.56 37.91
N ILE A 362 6.14 7.59 36.67
CA ILE A 362 6.61 8.51 35.63
C ILE A 362 6.42 9.97 36.07
N LEU A 363 5.24 10.34 36.60
CA LEU A 363 5.00 11.70 37.09
C LEU A 363 5.89 12.07 38.29
N MET A 364 6.12 11.11 39.19
CA MET A 364 7.00 11.31 40.32
C MET A 364 8.46 11.50 39.87
N TYR A 365 8.92 10.70 38.91
CA TYR A 365 10.25 10.83 38.31
C TYR A 365 10.40 12.15 37.55
N TYR A 366 9.40 12.55 36.77
CA TYR A 366 9.37 13.84 36.07
C TYR A 366 9.56 15.01 37.04
N THR A 367 8.89 14.95 38.20
CA THR A 367 9.03 15.95 39.27
C THR A 367 10.45 15.96 39.84
N TYR A 368 11.02 14.78 40.11
CA TYR A 368 12.40 14.63 40.59
C TYR A 368 13.42 15.20 39.59
N ALA A 369 13.34 14.82 38.31
CA ALA A 369 14.23 15.32 37.26
C ALA A 369 14.09 16.84 37.08
N SER A 370 12.87 17.37 37.11
CA SER A 370 12.59 18.81 37.00
C SER A 370 13.13 19.64 38.16
N THR A 371 13.39 19.02 39.32
CA THR A 371 13.98 19.68 40.51
C THR A 371 15.51 19.51 40.61
N GLY A 372 16.16 19.03 39.54
CA GLY A 372 17.62 18.85 39.48
C GLY A 372 18.10 17.44 39.84
N GLY A 373 17.19 16.47 39.89
CA GLY A 373 17.53 15.05 39.98
C GLY A 373 18.31 14.57 38.76
N THR A 374 19.27 13.66 38.96
CA THR A 374 20.16 13.16 37.89
C THR A 374 20.19 11.64 37.77
N LEU A 375 19.53 10.92 38.69
CA LEU A 375 19.40 9.47 38.58
C LEU A 375 18.48 9.12 37.40
N PRO A 376 18.80 8.09 36.60
CA PRO A 376 17.85 7.51 35.65
C PRO A 376 16.69 6.81 36.37
N LEU A 377 15.54 6.64 35.70
CA LEU A 377 14.29 6.15 36.32
C LEU A 377 14.45 4.79 37.01
N ASP A 378 15.20 3.86 36.41
CA ASP A 378 15.48 2.54 36.96
C ASP A 378 16.22 2.58 38.30
N ARG A 379 17.06 3.61 38.50
CA ARG A 379 17.76 3.87 39.76
C ARG A 379 16.91 4.69 40.72
N PHE A 380 16.15 5.66 40.22
CA PHE A 380 15.23 6.46 41.03
C PHE A 380 14.16 5.58 41.70
N ARG A 381 13.54 4.66 40.96
CA ARG A 381 12.51 3.76 41.52
C ARG A 381 13.03 2.84 42.62
N ALA A 382 14.34 2.62 42.72
CA ALA A 382 14.95 1.87 43.80
C ALA A 382 15.18 2.71 45.08
N THR A 383 14.88 4.01 45.06
CA THR A 383 15.08 4.95 46.19
C THR A 383 13.79 5.32 46.92
N ILE A 384 12.63 4.88 46.41
CA ILE A 384 11.29 5.23 46.87
C ILE A 384 10.60 4.09 47.58
#